data_AF-A0AAW6K1F8-F1
#
_entry.id   AF-A0AAW6K1F8-F1
#
_cell.length_a   1.000
_cell.length_b   1.000
_cell.length_c   1.000
_cell.angle_alpha   90.00
_cell.angle_beta   90.00
_cell.angle_gamma   90.00
#
_symmetry.space_group_name_H-M   'P 1'
#
loop_
_entity.id
_entity.type
_entity.pdbx_description
1 polymer ?
#
loop_
_entity_poly.entity_id
_entity_poly.type
_entity_poly.pdbx_seq_one_letter_code
_entity_poly.pdbx_strand_id
1 'polypeptide(L)'
;VNDETSVALALTPTRVNEYGTTNLVYTFTRTGVTSNALTVNYNVGGTATFSTDYTQIGAASFTGTTGTITFAPGATTATVTIDPTVDTTVERNETVDLTLVPGTGYIPGTTTAVTGTIVNAIACGQGWGDVHMITFDQRYYDFQAVGEFIFVESPNGDFQLQTRQKPWVNNRNVSVNRAFATKLGGSNVVFDAELAVGQELKIGGVTTTLTSGQSLSVGNSRIQRQGNQYTLIYAGPDGVISTSDDDEVTLRDFDSYLNITVCPANYRGSQIQGLLGNADGVTANDFALRDGTSLGANPSWRT
;
A
#
# COMPACT_ATOMS: atom_id res chain seq x y z
N VAL A 1 -47.26 -14.91 3.73
CA VAL A 1 -45.88 -15.40 3.57
C VAL A 1 -45.47 -15.01 2.16
N ASN A 2 -44.34 -14.33 1.97
CA ASN A 2 -43.83 -14.09 0.62
C ASN A 2 -43.39 -15.45 0.05
N ASP A 3 -44.06 -15.94 -0.98
CA ASP A 3 -43.79 -17.23 -1.61
C ASP A 3 -42.72 -17.15 -2.71
N GLU A 4 -42.33 -15.94 -3.10
CA GLU A 4 -41.25 -15.72 -4.05
C GLU A 4 -39.89 -15.95 -3.39
N THR A 5 -39.04 -16.71 -4.08
CA THR A 5 -37.65 -16.91 -3.65
C THR A 5 -36.81 -15.73 -4.13
N SER A 6 -36.11 -15.07 -3.22
CA SER A 6 -35.20 -13.96 -3.54
C SER A 6 -33.80 -14.25 -3.03
N VAL A 7 -32.79 -13.84 -3.79
CA VAL A 7 -31.38 -14.01 -3.43
C VAL A 7 -30.70 -12.65 -3.36
N ALA A 8 -30.20 -12.28 -2.19
CA ALA A 8 -29.36 -11.11 -1.99
C ALA A 8 -27.88 -11.50 -1.98
N LEU A 9 -27.02 -10.57 -2.34
CA LEU A 9 -25.57 -10.69 -2.31
C LEU A 9 -24.98 -9.58 -1.44
N ALA A 10 -24.05 -9.95 -0.57
CA ALA A 10 -23.28 -9.05 0.28
C ALA A 10 -21.81 -9.48 0.28
N LEU A 11 -20.92 -8.56 0.67
CA LEU A 11 -19.48 -8.78 0.74
C LEU A 11 -18.95 -8.25 2.07
N THR A 12 -18.11 -9.04 2.75
CA THR A 12 -17.34 -8.58 3.92
C THR A 12 -16.04 -9.38 4.03
N PRO A 13 -14.88 -8.73 4.24
CA PRO A 13 -14.64 -7.28 4.10
C PRO A 13 -14.76 -6.82 2.63
N THR A 14 -14.89 -5.52 2.38
CA THR A 14 -14.95 -4.95 1.01
C THR A 14 -13.58 -4.67 0.40
N ARG A 15 -12.51 -4.78 1.19
CA ARG A 15 -11.13 -4.55 0.76
C ARG A 15 -10.21 -5.50 1.52
N VAL A 16 -9.26 -6.11 0.82
CA VAL A 16 -8.22 -6.98 1.39
C VAL A 16 -6.88 -6.68 0.75
N ASN A 17 -5.80 -6.89 1.50
CA ASN A 17 -4.46 -6.79 0.93
C ASN A 17 -4.14 -8.07 0.16
N GLU A 18 -3.48 -7.91 -0.98
CA GLU A 18 -2.96 -9.01 -1.78
C GLU A 18 -2.05 -9.92 -0.94
N TYR A 19 -1.18 -9.33 -0.11
CA TYR A 19 -0.26 -10.01 0.82
C TYR A 19 -0.89 -10.36 2.17
N GLY A 20 -2.20 -10.17 2.31
CA GLY A 20 -2.93 -10.46 3.54
C GLY A 20 -3.32 -11.94 3.66
N THR A 21 -3.78 -12.33 4.85
CA THR A 21 -4.42 -13.63 5.08
C THR A 21 -5.95 -13.55 5.08
N THR A 22 -6.49 -12.35 4.88
CA THR A 22 -7.94 -12.09 4.88
C THR A 22 -8.45 -12.09 3.44
N ASN A 23 -9.54 -12.81 3.21
CA ASN A 23 -10.13 -13.00 1.88
C ASN A 23 -11.40 -12.18 1.73
N LEU A 24 -11.76 -11.84 0.48
CA LEU A 24 -13.06 -11.26 0.18
C LEU A 24 -14.10 -12.40 0.23
N VAL A 25 -15.13 -12.26 1.07
CA VAL A 25 -16.18 -13.29 1.22
C VAL A 25 -17.51 -12.76 0.72
N TYR A 26 -17.90 -13.23 -0.47
CA TYR A 26 -19.21 -12.99 -1.06
C TYR A 26 -20.23 -13.96 -0.45
N THR A 27 -21.22 -13.42 0.23
CA THR A 27 -22.29 -14.19 0.88
C THR A 27 -23.60 -14.01 0.12
N PHE A 28 -24.10 -15.11 -0.44
CA PHE A 28 -25.40 -15.18 -1.07
C PHE A 28 -26.43 -15.58 -0.02
N THR A 29 -27.51 -14.82 0.12
CA THR A 29 -28.58 -15.06 1.10
C THR A 29 -29.90 -15.30 0.39
N ARG A 30 -30.47 -16.49 0.57
CA ARG A 30 -31.75 -16.92 0.00
C ARG A 30 -32.88 -16.73 1.02
N THR A 31 -33.99 -16.15 0.57
CA THR A 31 -35.26 -16.02 1.32
C THR A 31 -36.42 -16.62 0.52
N GLY A 32 -37.56 -16.85 1.17
CA GLY A 32 -38.73 -17.51 0.54
C GLY A 32 -38.66 -19.03 0.67
N VAL A 33 -38.82 -19.75 -0.44
CA VAL A 33 -38.82 -21.22 -0.46
C VAL A 33 -37.39 -21.74 -0.38
N THR A 34 -37.11 -22.62 0.59
CA THR A 34 -35.76 -23.23 0.78
C THR A 34 -35.75 -24.75 0.66
N SER A 35 -36.91 -25.39 0.51
CA SER A 35 -37.04 -26.86 0.56
C SER A 35 -36.27 -27.60 -0.53
N ASN A 36 -36.06 -26.99 -1.70
CA ASN A 36 -35.32 -27.55 -2.82
C ASN A 36 -33.96 -26.89 -2.99
N ALA A 37 -33.01 -27.59 -3.62
CA ALA A 37 -31.76 -26.99 -4.07
C ALA A 37 -32.05 -25.83 -5.04
N LEU A 38 -31.16 -24.83 -5.07
CA LEU A 38 -31.25 -23.69 -5.97
C LEU A 38 -29.86 -23.35 -6.51
N THR A 39 -29.73 -23.26 -7.82
CA THR A 39 -28.53 -22.73 -8.48
C THR A 39 -28.76 -21.28 -8.86
N VAL A 40 -27.85 -20.41 -8.44
CA VAL A 40 -27.88 -18.96 -8.68
C VAL A 40 -26.76 -18.59 -9.63
N ASN A 41 -27.10 -17.81 -10.65
CA ASN A 41 -26.17 -17.30 -11.65
C ASN A 41 -25.70 -15.90 -11.28
N TYR A 42 -24.44 -15.61 -11.57
CA TYR A 42 -23.88 -14.27 -11.46
C TYR A 42 -22.86 -14.00 -12.57
N ASN A 43 -22.73 -12.74 -12.95
CA ASN A 43 -21.63 -12.25 -13.76
C ASN A 43 -20.45 -11.90 -12.86
N VAL A 44 -19.24 -12.08 -13.38
CA VAL A 44 -17.99 -11.67 -12.78
C VAL A 44 -17.45 -10.51 -13.61
N GLY A 45 -17.08 -9.42 -12.96
CA GLY A 45 -16.45 -8.26 -13.58
C GLY A 45 -15.36 -7.71 -12.66
N GLY A 46 -15.06 -6.43 -12.84
CA GLY A 46 -13.95 -5.76 -12.18
C GLY A 46 -12.69 -5.74 -13.04
N THR A 47 -11.57 -5.33 -12.44
CA THR A 47 -10.28 -5.18 -13.12
C THR A 47 -9.32 -6.34 -12.86
N ALA A 48 -9.54 -7.11 -11.79
CA ALA A 48 -8.70 -8.26 -11.45
C ALA A 48 -9.01 -9.45 -12.37
N THR A 49 -7.96 -10.13 -12.80
CA THR A 49 -7.92 -11.30 -13.66
C THR A 49 -7.93 -12.58 -12.85
N PHE A 50 -8.97 -13.40 -13.05
CA PHE A 50 -9.07 -14.71 -12.41
C PHE A 50 -7.89 -15.63 -12.78
N SER A 51 -7.34 -16.33 -11.78
CA SER A 51 -6.14 -17.20 -11.87
C SER A 51 -4.80 -16.48 -12.06
N THR A 52 -4.79 -15.15 -12.16
CA THR A 52 -3.57 -14.33 -12.06
C THR A 52 -3.57 -13.58 -10.74
N ASP A 53 -4.61 -12.79 -10.49
CA ASP A 53 -4.65 -11.86 -9.35
C ASP A 53 -5.42 -12.45 -8.16
N TYR A 54 -6.24 -13.49 -8.41
CA TYR A 54 -6.96 -14.22 -7.38
C TYR A 54 -7.36 -15.63 -7.79
N THR A 55 -7.59 -16.47 -6.78
CA THR A 55 -8.30 -17.74 -6.89
C THR A 55 -9.64 -17.69 -6.15
N GLN A 56 -10.48 -18.71 -6.30
CA GLN A 56 -11.76 -18.76 -5.61
C GLN A 56 -12.08 -20.15 -5.05
N ILE A 57 -12.84 -20.16 -3.96
CA ILE A 57 -13.40 -21.37 -3.34
C ILE A 57 -14.89 -21.18 -3.11
N GLY A 58 -15.68 -22.22 -3.38
CA GLY A 58 -17.11 -22.30 -3.04
C GLY A 58 -18.07 -22.11 -4.21
N ALA A 59 -17.63 -21.50 -5.32
CA ALA A 59 -18.45 -21.45 -6.53
C ALA A 59 -18.63 -22.86 -7.12
N ALA A 60 -19.82 -23.11 -7.68
CA ALA A 60 -20.10 -24.33 -8.45
C ALA A 60 -19.48 -24.25 -9.86
N SER A 61 -19.41 -23.05 -10.43
CA SER A 61 -18.62 -22.74 -11.63
C SER A 61 -18.09 -21.30 -11.55
N PHE A 62 -16.93 -21.04 -12.16
CA PHE A 62 -16.31 -19.71 -12.21
C PHE A 62 -15.39 -19.60 -13.44
N THR A 63 -15.59 -18.59 -14.28
CA THR A 63 -14.86 -18.41 -15.55
C THR A 63 -14.18 -17.04 -15.69
N GLY A 64 -14.15 -16.23 -14.62
CA GLY A 64 -13.69 -14.84 -14.65
C GLY A 64 -14.66 -13.85 -15.31
N THR A 65 -15.68 -14.32 -16.03
CA THR A 65 -16.77 -13.49 -16.61
C THR A 65 -18.15 -13.88 -16.10
N THR A 66 -18.32 -15.14 -15.71
CA THR A 66 -19.57 -15.71 -15.20
C THR A 66 -19.29 -16.79 -14.17
N GLY A 67 -20.25 -17.04 -13.30
CA GLY A 67 -20.20 -18.13 -12.35
C GLY A 67 -21.57 -18.55 -11.82
N THR A 68 -21.57 -19.65 -11.08
CA THR A 68 -22.75 -20.15 -10.39
C THR A 68 -22.43 -20.55 -8.96
N ILE A 69 -23.44 -20.51 -8.09
CA ILE A 69 -23.38 -21.05 -6.74
C ILE A 69 -24.65 -21.84 -6.43
N THR A 70 -24.53 -22.90 -5.64
CA THR A 70 -25.65 -23.79 -5.33
C THR A 70 -25.98 -23.75 -3.85
N PHE A 71 -27.25 -23.46 -3.53
CA PHE A 71 -27.83 -23.72 -2.23
C PHE A 71 -28.27 -25.18 -2.16
N ALA A 72 -27.82 -25.89 -1.12
CA ALA A 72 -28.37 -27.19 -0.77
C ALA A 72 -29.85 -27.06 -0.32
N PRO A 73 -30.67 -28.13 -0.37
CA PRO A 73 -31.99 -28.14 0.24
C PRO A 73 -31.93 -27.69 1.71
N GLY A 74 -32.79 -26.75 2.08
CA GLY A 74 -32.86 -26.15 3.41
C GLY A 74 -31.83 -25.04 3.68
N ALA A 75 -30.81 -24.86 2.84
CA ALA A 75 -29.79 -23.84 3.05
C ALA A 75 -30.30 -22.44 2.68
N THR A 76 -30.01 -21.47 3.55
CA THR A 76 -30.33 -20.05 3.34
C THR A 76 -29.10 -19.22 2.98
N THR A 77 -27.88 -19.76 3.11
CA THR A 77 -26.63 -19.08 2.77
C THR A 77 -25.71 -19.96 1.95
N ALA A 78 -24.95 -19.34 1.05
CA ALA A 78 -23.82 -19.95 0.35
C ALA A 78 -22.74 -18.88 0.10
N THR A 79 -21.48 -19.27 0.01
CA THR A 79 -20.36 -18.32 -0.09
C THR A 79 -19.44 -18.60 -1.27
N VAL A 80 -18.96 -17.54 -1.90
CA VAL A 80 -17.76 -17.56 -2.75
C VAL A 80 -16.67 -16.78 -2.03
N THR A 81 -15.57 -17.43 -1.74
CA THR A 81 -14.38 -16.80 -1.16
C THR A 81 -13.41 -16.50 -2.30
N ILE A 82 -12.99 -15.25 -2.40
CA ILE A 82 -11.97 -14.78 -3.33
C ILE A 82 -10.68 -14.59 -2.54
N ASP A 83 -9.64 -15.31 -2.95
CA ASP A 83 -8.33 -15.36 -2.31
C ASP A 83 -7.29 -14.70 -3.23
N PRO A 84 -6.81 -13.49 -2.91
CA PRO A 84 -5.79 -12.81 -3.71
C PRO A 84 -4.57 -13.70 -3.93
N THR A 85 -4.00 -13.63 -5.14
CA THR A 85 -2.75 -14.32 -5.46
C THR A 85 -1.63 -13.34 -5.27
N VAL A 86 -0.74 -13.64 -4.32
CA VAL A 86 0.43 -12.80 -4.07
C VAL A 86 1.43 -12.93 -5.20
N ASP A 87 1.82 -11.81 -5.80
CA ASP A 87 3.01 -11.77 -6.65
C ASP A 87 3.99 -10.62 -6.32
N THR A 88 4.88 -10.27 -7.24
CA THR A 88 5.93 -9.23 -7.04
C THR A 88 5.80 -8.07 -8.03
N THR A 89 4.78 -8.10 -8.87
CA THR A 89 4.48 -7.10 -9.87
C THR A 89 3.84 -5.91 -9.17
N VAL A 90 4.34 -4.70 -9.45
CA VAL A 90 3.70 -3.49 -8.95
C VAL A 90 2.50 -3.20 -9.83
N GLU A 91 1.33 -3.24 -9.22
CA GLU A 91 0.05 -3.12 -9.90
C GLU A 91 -0.85 -2.15 -9.16
N ARG A 92 -1.87 -1.65 -9.86
CA ARG A 92 -2.90 -0.82 -9.22
C ARG A 92 -3.81 -1.71 -8.40
N ASN A 93 -4.44 -1.15 -7.37
CA ASN A 93 -5.57 -1.82 -6.71
C ASN A 93 -6.59 -2.32 -7.75
N GLU A 94 -7.01 -3.55 -7.58
CA GLU A 94 -7.90 -4.21 -8.53
C GLU A 94 -9.23 -4.59 -7.90
N THR A 95 -10.22 -4.83 -8.73
CA THR A 95 -11.59 -5.13 -8.28
C THR A 95 -12.04 -6.48 -8.78
N VAL A 96 -12.79 -7.18 -7.93
CA VAL A 96 -13.59 -8.33 -8.32
C VAL A 96 -15.03 -7.95 -8.07
N ASP A 97 -15.86 -7.93 -9.11
CA ASP A 97 -17.26 -7.54 -9.02
C ASP A 97 -18.16 -8.74 -9.26
N LEU A 98 -19.08 -9.03 -8.33
CA LEU A 98 -20.11 -10.04 -8.54
C LEU A 98 -21.48 -9.37 -8.72
N THR A 99 -22.17 -9.68 -9.82
CA THR A 99 -23.51 -9.17 -10.13
C THR A 99 -24.48 -10.32 -10.32
N LEU A 100 -25.53 -10.38 -9.50
CA LEU A 100 -26.56 -11.41 -9.65
C LEU A 100 -27.30 -11.28 -10.98
N VAL A 101 -27.53 -12.42 -11.63
CA VAL A 101 -28.31 -12.50 -12.88
C VAL A 101 -29.65 -13.17 -12.56
N PRO A 102 -30.80 -12.69 -13.11
CA PRO A 102 -32.07 -13.39 -12.99
C PRO A 102 -31.98 -14.83 -13.49
N GLY A 103 -32.69 -15.75 -12.82
CA GLY A 103 -32.65 -17.16 -13.17
C GLY A 103 -33.93 -17.89 -12.78
N THR A 104 -33.98 -19.18 -13.08
CA THR A 104 -35.15 -19.99 -12.77
C THR A 104 -35.29 -20.20 -11.27
N GLY A 105 -36.47 -19.88 -10.73
CA GLY A 105 -36.80 -20.18 -9.33
C GLY A 105 -36.28 -19.17 -8.32
N TYR A 106 -35.77 -18.01 -8.76
CA TYR A 106 -35.44 -16.89 -7.88
C TYR A 106 -35.44 -15.54 -8.61
N ILE A 107 -35.59 -14.47 -7.83
CA ILE A 107 -35.33 -13.10 -8.28
C ILE A 107 -34.08 -12.52 -7.59
N PRO A 108 -33.24 -11.71 -8.27
CA PRO A 108 -32.16 -11.00 -7.61
C PRO A 108 -32.70 -9.95 -6.63
N GLY A 109 -32.33 -10.08 -5.36
CA GLY A 109 -32.56 -9.09 -4.31
C GLY A 109 -31.49 -7.99 -4.28
N THR A 110 -30.29 -8.28 -4.81
CA THR A 110 -29.24 -7.28 -5.08
C THR A 110 -29.10 -7.13 -6.59
N THR A 111 -29.32 -5.91 -7.11
CA THR A 111 -29.35 -5.65 -8.56
C THR A 111 -28.14 -4.91 -9.10
N THR A 112 -27.29 -4.37 -8.21
CA THR A 112 -26.04 -3.71 -8.57
C THR A 112 -24.85 -4.65 -8.33
N ALA A 113 -23.71 -4.34 -8.95
CA ALA A 113 -22.46 -5.03 -8.64
C ALA A 113 -22.14 -4.89 -7.15
N VAL A 114 -21.70 -6.00 -6.55
CA VAL A 114 -21.04 -6.01 -5.24
C VAL A 114 -19.55 -6.08 -5.52
N THR A 115 -18.84 -5.02 -5.16
CA THR A 115 -17.42 -4.81 -5.51
C THR A 115 -16.53 -5.06 -4.32
N GLY A 116 -15.54 -5.92 -4.50
CA GLY A 116 -14.44 -6.13 -3.58
C GLY A 116 -13.13 -5.65 -4.18
N THR A 117 -12.28 -5.02 -3.37
CA THR A 117 -10.98 -4.51 -3.80
C THR A 117 -9.84 -5.35 -3.27
N ILE A 118 -8.94 -5.76 -4.15
CA ILE A 118 -7.62 -6.30 -3.83
C ILE A 118 -6.64 -5.11 -3.81
N VAL A 119 -5.96 -4.91 -2.68
CA VAL A 119 -4.96 -3.86 -2.50
C VAL A 119 -3.59 -4.44 -2.78
N ASN A 120 -2.95 -4.01 -3.86
CA ASN A 120 -1.65 -4.51 -4.27
C ASN A 120 -0.52 -3.87 -3.44
N ALA A 121 0.67 -4.48 -3.45
CA ALA A 121 1.79 -3.93 -2.70
C ALA A 121 2.25 -2.60 -3.26
N ILE A 122 2.58 -1.70 -2.34
CA ILE A 122 3.33 -0.50 -2.68
C ILE A 122 4.80 -0.88 -2.72
N ALA A 123 5.48 -0.60 -3.84
CA ALA A 123 6.93 -0.75 -3.87
C ALA A 123 7.63 0.33 -3.05
N CYS A 124 8.84 0.04 -2.60
CA CYS A 124 9.64 1.02 -1.88
C CYS A 124 10.16 2.10 -2.84
N GLY A 125 10.07 3.36 -2.43
CA GLY A 125 10.73 4.47 -3.09
C GLY A 125 12.12 4.70 -2.49
N GLN A 126 13.06 5.19 -3.28
CA GLN A 126 14.45 5.35 -2.84
C GLN A 126 15.13 6.58 -3.44
N GLY A 127 16.09 7.12 -2.69
CA GLY A 127 17.06 8.10 -3.14
C GLY A 127 18.47 7.64 -2.77
N TRP A 128 19.39 7.59 -3.74
CA TRP A 128 20.74 7.06 -3.51
C TRP A 128 21.83 7.81 -4.28
N GLY A 129 23.06 7.70 -3.76
CA GLY A 129 24.25 8.27 -4.39
C GLY A 129 24.11 9.78 -4.62
N ASP A 130 24.51 10.22 -5.82
CA ASP A 130 24.28 11.55 -6.39
C ASP A 130 22.82 11.76 -6.80
N VAL A 131 21.95 11.64 -5.79
CA VAL A 131 20.48 11.62 -5.82
C VAL A 131 19.89 11.17 -7.16
N HIS A 132 20.14 9.89 -7.44
CA HIS A 132 19.24 9.09 -8.25
C HIS A 132 18.01 8.74 -7.41
N MET A 133 16.85 8.72 -8.04
CA MET A 133 15.57 8.47 -7.38
C MET A 133 14.75 7.43 -8.13
N ILE A 134 13.96 6.70 -7.35
CA ILE A 134 12.90 5.83 -7.85
C ILE A 134 11.65 6.07 -7.01
N THR A 135 10.53 6.36 -7.65
CA THR A 135 9.23 6.57 -7.00
C THR A 135 8.64 5.26 -6.48
N PHE A 136 7.57 5.35 -5.70
CA PHE A 136 6.81 4.18 -5.24
C PHE A 136 6.19 3.37 -6.39
N ASP A 137 5.94 4.00 -7.54
CA ASP A 137 5.47 3.31 -8.75
C ASP A 137 6.62 2.88 -9.67
N GLN A 138 7.87 2.88 -9.16
CA GLN A 138 9.07 2.43 -9.88
C GLN A 138 9.52 3.34 -11.03
N ARG A 139 9.19 4.63 -11.01
CA ARG A 139 9.68 5.61 -11.98
C ARG A 139 11.04 6.17 -11.57
N TYR A 140 12.04 5.97 -12.43
CA TYR A 140 13.39 6.48 -12.24
C TYR A 140 13.53 7.94 -12.67
N TYR A 141 14.26 8.74 -11.90
CA TYR A 141 14.70 10.08 -12.29
C TYR A 141 15.88 10.59 -11.44
N ASP A 142 16.51 11.66 -11.91
CA ASP A 142 17.59 12.33 -11.19
C ASP A 142 17.08 13.65 -10.60
N PHE A 143 17.47 13.93 -9.35
CA PHE A 143 17.06 15.15 -8.65
C PHE A 143 18.27 15.90 -8.10
N GLN A 144 19.00 16.56 -8.99
CA GLN A 144 20.22 17.33 -8.68
C GLN A 144 19.92 18.70 -8.05
N ALA A 145 19.05 18.75 -7.04
CA ALA A 145 18.69 19.98 -6.33
C ALA A 145 19.36 20.05 -4.95
N VAL A 146 19.55 21.29 -4.45
CA VAL A 146 20.09 21.56 -3.11
C VAL A 146 18.99 22.22 -2.28
N GLY A 147 18.75 21.70 -1.10
CA GLY A 147 17.71 22.22 -0.22
C GLY A 147 17.16 21.18 0.73
N GLU A 148 15.99 21.48 1.27
CA GLU A 148 15.20 20.61 2.11
C GLU A 148 13.92 20.27 1.38
N PHE A 149 13.58 18.99 1.32
CA PHE A 149 12.49 18.49 0.52
C PHE A 149 11.63 17.52 1.31
N ILE A 150 10.33 17.52 1.05
CA ILE A 150 9.46 16.43 1.45
C ILE A 150 9.79 15.24 0.57
N PHE A 151 10.41 14.23 1.15
CA PHE A 151 10.71 13.00 0.44
C PHE A 151 9.41 12.21 0.23
N VAL A 152 8.63 12.09 1.29
CA VAL A 152 7.25 11.59 1.29
C VAL A 152 6.47 12.23 2.44
N GLU A 153 5.18 12.46 2.25
CA GLU A 153 4.22 12.81 3.30
C GLU A 153 2.85 12.23 2.99
N SER A 154 2.09 11.93 4.04
CA SER A 154 0.65 11.73 3.97
C SER A 154 -0.05 13.08 4.21
N PRO A 155 -0.99 13.51 3.35
CA PRO A 155 -1.70 14.78 3.53
C PRO A 155 -2.49 14.91 4.84
N ASN A 156 -2.84 13.80 5.48
CA ASN A 156 -3.50 13.81 6.79
C ASN A 156 -2.52 14.12 7.95
N GLY A 157 -1.21 14.14 7.68
CA GLY A 157 -0.13 14.46 8.61
C GLY A 157 0.36 13.31 9.50
N ASP A 158 -0.11 12.08 9.30
CA ASP A 158 0.26 10.92 10.12
C ASP A 158 1.65 10.32 9.78
N PHE A 159 2.15 10.58 8.57
CA PHE A 159 3.46 10.12 8.10
C PHE A 159 4.15 11.22 7.29
N GLN A 160 5.41 11.50 7.59
CA GLN A 160 6.21 12.45 6.82
C GLN A 160 7.70 12.17 7.03
N LEU A 161 8.44 12.15 5.92
CA LEU A 161 9.89 12.11 5.88
C LEU A 161 10.42 13.27 5.03
N GLN A 162 11.30 14.05 5.63
CA GLN A 162 12.03 15.12 4.95
C GLN A 162 13.47 14.69 4.70
N THR A 163 14.03 15.10 3.56
CA THR A 163 15.46 14.91 3.26
C THR A 163 16.13 16.27 3.04
N ARG A 164 17.40 16.38 3.44
CA ARG A 164 18.27 17.50 3.06
C ARG A 164 19.26 17.02 2.02
N GLN A 165 19.30 17.72 0.89
CA GLN A 165 20.27 17.49 -0.17
C GLN A 165 21.25 18.67 -0.25
N LYS A 166 22.54 18.37 -0.37
CA LYS A 166 23.61 19.36 -0.42
C LYS A 166 24.58 19.06 -1.56
N PRO A 167 25.36 20.06 -2.02
CA PRO A 167 26.47 19.82 -2.93
C PRO A 167 27.37 18.69 -2.43
N TRP A 168 27.78 17.80 -3.32
CA TRP A 168 28.70 16.73 -2.99
C TRP A 168 30.11 17.30 -2.77
N VAL A 169 30.49 17.46 -1.51
CA VAL A 169 31.80 17.98 -1.09
C VAL A 169 32.08 19.33 -1.79
N ASN A 170 33.06 19.38 -2.70
CA ASN A 170 33.48 20.58 -3.42
C ASN A 170 32.81 20.71 -4.80
N ASN A 171 31.96 19.75 -5.19
CA ASN A 171 31.26 19.74 -6.47
C ASN A 171 29.86 20.35 -6.31
N ARG A 172 29.60 21.45 -7.01
CA ARG A 172 28.29 22.15 -7.00
C ARG A 172 27.32 21.66 -8.07
N ASN A 173 27.75 20.78 -8.96
CA ASN A 173 26.92 20.23 -10.04
C ASN A 173 26.17 18.97 -9.63
N VAL A 174 26.51 18.42 -8.46
CA VAL A 174 25.98 17.16 -7.94
C VAL A 174 25.48 17.39 -6.53
N SER A 175 24.27 16.95 -6.24
CA SER A 175 23.74 16.90 -4.88
C SER A 175 23.75 15.48 -4.32
N VAL A 176 23.80 15.36 -2.99
CA VAL A 176 23.69 14.10 -2.25
C VAL A 176 22.78 14.28 -1.05
N ASN A 177 22.09 13.23 -0.60
CA ASN A 177 21.38 13.27 0.67
C ASN A 177 22.40 13.37 1.82
N ARG A 178 22.15 14.28 2.77
CA ARG A 178 23.02 14.53 3.93
C ARG A 178 22.28 14.47 5.25
N ALA A 179 20.96 14.58 5.25
CA ALA A 179 20.17 14.41 6.46
C ALA A 179 18.77 13.90 6.12
N PHE A 180 18.12 13.29 7.12
CA PHE A 180 16.68 13.08 7.11
C PHE A 180 16.06 13.52 8.44
N ALA A 181 14.77 13.86 8.39
CA ALA A 181 13.96 14.11 9.57
C ALA A 181 12.57 13.49 9.40
N THR A 182 12.06 12.85 10.45
CA THR A 182 10.73 12.23 10.50
C THR A 182 10.11 12.34 11.88
N LYS A 183 8.82 12.07 12.00
CA LYS A 183 8.15 11.83 13.29
C LYS A 183 7.95 10.33 13.47
N LEU A 184 8.50 9.76 14.53
CA LEU A 184 8.36 8.35 14.88
C LEU A 184 7.87 8.23 16.32
N GLY A 185 6.78 7.51 16.56
CA GLY A 185 6.22 7.32 17.91
C GLY A 185 6.01 8.63 18.69
N GLY A 186 5.62 9.71 18.00
CA GLY A 186 5.42 11.04 18.57
C GLY A 186 6.69 11.88 18.79
N SER A 187 7.88 11.36 18.48
CA SER A 187 9.16 12.09 18.61
C SER A 187 9.73 12.47 17.25
N ASN A 188 10.33 13.66 17.16
CA ASN A 188 11.15 14.01 16.00
C ASN A 188 12.43 13.18 16.02
N VAL A 189 12.67 12.42 14.96
CA VAL A 189 13.90 11.64 14.75
C VAL A 189 14.65 12.27 13.58
N VAL A 190 15.91 12.63 13.83
CA VAL A 190 16.77 13.30 12.85
C VAL A 190 18.10 12.57 12.77
N PHE A 191 18.56 12.32 11.55
CA PHE A 191 19.96 11.99 11.27
C PHE A 191 20.53 13.10 10.38
N ASP A 192 21.65 13.68 10.80
CA ASP A 192 22.36 14.68 10.01
C ASP A 192 23.84 14.27 9.95
N ALA A 193 24.29 13.82 8.78
CA ALA A 193 25.62 13.26 8.58
C ALA A 193 26.75 14.28 8.80
N GLU A 194 26.46 15.58 8.89
CA GLU A 194 27.45 16.61 9.25
C GLU A 194 27.59 16.79 10.76
N LEU A 195 26.56 16.39 11.53
CA LEU A 195 26.51 16.54 12.98
C LEU A 195 26.71 15.20 13.72
N ALA A 196 26.43 14.08 13.05
CA ALA A 196 26.47 12.73 13.60
C ALA A 196 27.87 12.09 13.42
N VAL A 197 28.88 12.63 14.11
CA VAL A 197 30.29 12.20 13.99
C VAL A 197 30.48 10.71 14.36
N GLY A 198 29.61 10.12 15.19
CA GLY A 198 29.54 8.68 15.50
C GLY A 198 28.30 7.98 14.94
N GLN A 199 27.67 8.57 13.91
CA GLN A 199 26.39 8.14 13.35
C GLN A 199 25.25 8.15 14.38
N GLU A 200 25.25 9.11 15.30
CA GLU A 200 24.18 9.28 16.28
C GLU A 200 22.90 9.85 15.65
N LEU A 201 21.76 9.46 16.21
CA LEU A 201 20.48 10.11 15.93
C LEU A 201 20.23 11.26 16.91
N LYS A 202 19.37 12.20 16.55
CA LYS A 202 18.69 13.08 17.51
C LYS A 202 17.23 12.64 17.62
N ILE A 203 16.80 12.25 18.82
CA ILE A 203 15.42 11.81 19.10
C ILE A 203 14.83 12.78 20.12
N GLY A 204 13.77 13.49 19.73
CA GLY A 204 13.18 14.55 20.57
C GLY A 204 14.19 15.66 20.90
N GLY A 205 15.19 15.87 20.05
CA GLY A 205 16.28 16.83 20.26
C GLY A 205 17.46 16.31 21.11
N VAL A 206 17.34 15.12 21.70
CA VAL A 206 18.40 14.47 22.49
C VAL A 206 19.29 13.63 21.58
N THR A 207 20.61 13.76 21.70
CA THR A 207 21.57 12.90 21.00
C THR A 207 21.49 11.47 21.55
N THR A 208 21.28 10.52 20.66
CA THR A 208 21.07 9.11 20.98
C THR A 208 21.97 8.23 20.12
N THR A 209 22.83 7.46 20.77
CA THR A 209 23.71 6.48 20.12
C THR A 209 23.13 5.09 20.26
N LEU A 210 22.97 4.38 19.14
CA LEU A 210 22.75 2.93 19.12
C LEU A 210 24.04 2.26 18.65
N THR A 211 24.46 1.15 19.25
CA THR A 211 25.51 0.30 18.67
C THR A 211 24.92 -0.62 17.61
N SER A 212 25.74 -1.14 16.69
CA SER A 212 25.28 -2.16 15.74
C SER A 212 24.63 -3.35 16.46
N GLY A 213 23.49 -3.81 15.96
CA GLY A 213 22.65 -4.85 16.55
C GLY A 213 21.64 -4.35 17.58
N GLN A 214 21.70 -3.08 18.01
CA GLN A 214 20.75 -2.55 18.99
C GLN A 214 19.42 -2.14 18.37
N SER A 215 18.37 -2.26 19.19
CA SER A 215 17.04 -1.73 18.92
C SER A 215 16.63 -0.77 20.04
N LEU A 216 15.89 0.27 19.68
CA LEU A 216 15.34 1.26 20.59
C LEU A 216 13.85 1.46 20.27
N SER A 217 12.99 1.28 21.26
CA SER A 217 11.59 1.66 21.15
C SER A 217 11.42 3.17 21.25
N VAL A 218 10.56 3.73 20.40
CA VAL A 218 10.15 5.14 20.42
C VAL A 218 8.63 5.15 20.34
N GLY A 219 7.97 5.39 21.47
CA GLY A 219 6.54 5.11 21.60
C GLY A 219 6.25 3.64 21.29
N ASN A 220 5.25 3.39 20.44
CA ASN A 220 4.94 2.04 19.93
C ASN A 220 5.82 1.62 18.74
N SER A 221 6.64 2.54 18.20
CA SER A 221 7.49 2.30 17.04
C SER A 221 8.90 1.87 17.45
N ARG A 222 9.75 1.51 16.48
CA ARG A 222 11.11 1.00 16.75
C ARG A 222 12.15 1.58 15.80
N ILE A 223 13.33 1.83 16.33
CA ILE A 223 14.56 2.11 15.57
C ILE A 223 15.52 0.94 15.79
N GLN A 224 16.13 0.45 14.73
CA GLN A 224 17.18 -0.57 14.79
C GLN A 224 18.43 -0.07 14.08
N ARG A 225 19.61 -0.42 14.59
CA ARG A 225 20.89 -0.15 13.92
C ARG A 225 21.58 -1.46 13.57
N GLN A 226 22.05 -1.60 12.34
CA GLN A 226 22.92 -2.68 11.90
C GLN A 226 24.06 -2.09 11.05
N GLY A 227 25.28 -2.11 11.58
CA GLY A 227 26.43 -1.44 10.96
C GLY A 227 26.17 0.05 10.76
N ASN A 228 26.23 0.48 9.50
CA ASN A 228 25.97 1.85 9.04
C ASN A 228 24.51 2.09 8.63
N GLN A 229 23.62 1.14 8.90
CA GLN A 229 22.21 1.22 8.55
C GLN A 229 21.35 1.45 9.78
N TYR A 230 20.42 2.40 9.68
CA TYR A 230 19.28 2.54 10.57
C TYR A 230 18.02 2.10 9.86
N THR A 231 17.18 1.33 10.54
CA THR A 231 15.84 0.95 10.08
C THR A 231 14.82 1.43 11.11
N LEU A 232 13.91 2.29 10.67
CA LEU A 232 12.82 2.86 11.46
C LEU A 232 11.53 2.14 11.05
N ILE A 233 10.87 1.50 12.00
CA ILE A 233 9.63 0.75 11.82
C ILE A 233 8.53 1.52 12.55
N TYR A 234 7.56 2.01 11.80
CA TYR A 234 6.45 2.83 12.28
C TYR A 234 5.30 1.89 12.57
N ALA A 235 4.86 1.85 13.84
CA ALA A 235 3.68 1.10 14.21
C ALA A 235 2.47 1.61 13.41
N GLY A 236 1.79 0.71 12.73
CA GLY A 236 0.60 1.00 11.96
C GLY A 236 -0.62 1.42 12.80
N PRO A 237 -1.81 1.55 12.18
CA PRO A 237 -3.05 1.89 12.87
C PRO A 237 -3.41 0.97 14.03
N ASP A 238 -2.94 -0.29 14.03
CA ASP A 238 -3.17 -1.22 15.13
C ASP A 238 -2.28 -0.95 16.37
N GLY A 239 -1.25 -0.11 16.21
CA GLY A 239 -0.29 0.27 17.25
C GLY A 239 0.72 -0.82 17.61
N VAL A 240 0.81 -1.89 16.82
CA VAL A 240 1.77 -3.00 16.92
C VAL A 240 2.85 -2.80 15.85
N ILE A 241 4.00 -3.46 16.01
CA ILE A 241 5.10 -3.45 15.03
C ILE A 241 5.38 -4.86 14.52
N SER A 242 6.11 -4.93 13.40
CA SER A 242 6.35 -6.12 12.60
C SER A 242 5.06 -6.75 12.05
N THR A 243 4.10 -5.91 11.69
CA THR A 243 2.81 -6.25 11.06
C THR A 243 2.74 -5.68 9.64
N SER A 244 1.75 -6.09 8.84
CA SER A 244 1.64 -5.68 7.43
C SER A 244 1.17 -4.24 7.22
N ASP A 245 0.82 -3.55 8.31
CA ASP A 245 0.41 -2.14 8.34
C ASP A 245 1.55 -1.21 8.81
N ASP A 246 2.78 -1.70 8.92
CA ASP A 246 3.91 -0.85 9.29
C ASP A 246 4.55 -0.18 8.08
N ASP A 247 4.88 1.11 8.24
CA ASP A 247 5.84 1.75 7.35
C ASP A 247 7.26 1.41 7.79
N GLU A 248 8.17 1.33 6.84
CA GLU A 248 9.60 1.20 7.09
C GLU A 248 10.39 2.30 6.38
N VAL A 249 11.32 2.93 7.11
CA VAL A 249 12.32 3.83 6.53
C VAL A 249 13.69 3.28 6.86
N THR A 250 14.47 2.99 5.83
CA THR A 250 15.87 2.58 5.96
C THR A 250 16.79 3.70 5.52
N LEU A 251 17.73 4.05 6.39
CA LEU A 251 18.84 4.96 6.12
C LEU A 251 20.13 4.15 6.10
N ARG A 252 20.97 4.32 5.07
CA ARG A 252 22.34 3.83 5.07
C ARG A 252 23.34 4.97 4.91
N ASP A 253 24.26 5.08 5.85
CA ASP A 253 25.28 6.11 5.90
C ASP A 253 26.60 5.65 5.27
N PHE A 254 27.08 6.36 4.26
CA PHE A 254 28.35 6.11 3.57
C PHE A 254 29.38 7.22 3.86
N ASP A 255 29.24 7.90 5.00
CA ASP A 255 30.02 9.03 5.50
C ASP A 255 29.87 10.30 4.65
N SER A 256 30.04 10.19 3.34
CA SER A 256 29.99 11.29 2.36
C SER A 256 28.59 11.53 1.76
N TYR A 257 27.69 10.54 1.83
CA TYR A 257 26.31 10.64 1.39
C TYR A 257 25.42 9.63 2.13
N LEU A 258 24.11 9.81 2.01
CA LEU A 258 23.09 8.91 2.56
C LEU A 258 22.30 8.26 1.43
N ASN A 259 21.99 6.97 1.60
CA ASN A 259 20.91 6.34 0.85
C ASN A 259 19.69 6.24 1.77
N ILE A 260 18.52 6.61 1.23
CA ILE A 260 17.26 6.60 1.97
C ILE A 260 16.26 5.78 1.16
N THR A 261 15.72 4.73 1.77
CA THR A 261 14.65 3.89 1.22
C THR A 261 13.42 4.04 2.10
N VAL A 262 12.25 4.20 1.49
CA VAL A 262 10.96 4.21 2.18
C VAL A 262 10.10 3.10 1.62
N CYS A 263 9.64 2.21 2.47
CA CYS A 263 8.68 1.16 2.17
C CYS A 263 7.40 1.47 2.96
N PRO A 264 6.43 2.19 2.38
CA PRO A 264 5.19 2.51 3.07
C PRO A 264 4.31 1.26 3.22
N ALA A 265 3.47 1.24 4.24
CA ALA A 265 2.47 0.21 4.43
C ALA A 265 1.46 0.21 3.27
N ASN A 266 0.99 -0.97 2.86
CA ASN A 266 0.12 -1.13 1.69
C ASN A 266 -1.19 -0.32 1.76
N TYR A 267 -1.71 -0.03 2.97
CA TYR A 267 -2.92 0.79 3.10
C TYR A 267 -2.70 2.25 2.71
N ARG A 268 -1.44 2.73 2.67
CA ARG A 268 -1.15 4.13 2.36
C ARG A 268 -1.47 4.49 0.92
N GLY A 269 -1.21 3.60 -0.03
CA GLY A 269 -1.41 3.77 -1.48
C GLY A 269 -1.41 5.22 -1.95
N SER A 270 -2.43 5.59 -2.71
CA SER A 270 -2.70 6.95 -3.20
C SER A 270 -2.91 8.06 -2.14
N GLN A 271 -2.59 7.81 -0.87
CA GLN A 271 -2.69 8.74 0.25
C GLN A 271 -1.32 9.31 0.67
N ILE A 272 -0.27 9.10 -0.14
CA ILE A 272 1.03 9.75 0.07
C ILE A 272 1.43 10.57 -1.15
N GLN A 273 2.35 11.51 -0.94
CA GLN A 273 2.89 12.38 -1.97
C GLN A 273 4.30 12.84 -1.60
N GLY A 274 5.06 13.34 -2.57
CA GLY A 274 6.39 13.90 -2.33
C GLY A 274 7.30 13.67 -3.52
N LEU A 275 8.61 13.72 -3.29
CA LEU A 275 9.57 13.34 -4.32
C LEU A 275 9.41 11.87 -4.74
N LEU A 276 8.95 10.99 -3.85
CA LEU A 276 8.75 9.58 -4.17
C LEU A 276 7.42 9.25 -4.89
N GLY A 277 6.67 10.25 -5.36
CA GLY A 277 5.39 10.02 -6.05
C GLY A 277 4.24 9.70 -5.10
N ASN A 278 3.17 9.10 -5.63
CA ASN A 278 1.91 8.92 -4.91
C ASN A 278 1.50 7.47 -4.65
N ALA A 279 2.27 6.48 -5.11
CA ALA A 279 2.02 5.05 -4.85
C ALA A 279 0.63 4.56 -5.31
N ASP A 280 0.12 5.07 -6.44
CA ASP A 280 -1.18 4.64 -6.98
C ASP A 280 -1.06 3.60 -8.12
N GLY A 281 0.16 3.16 -8.42
CA GLY A 281 0.49 2.26 -9.52
C GLY A 281 0.46 2.94 -10.90
N VAL A 282 0.50 4.26 -10.98
CA VAL A 282 0.52 5.06 -12.22
C VAL A 282 1.81 5.88 -12.31
N THR A 283 2.85 5.27 -12.88
CA THR A 283 4.12 5.97 -13.13
C THR A 283 3.99 7.32 -13.84
N ALA A 284 3.00 7.47 -14.74
CA ALA A 284 2.81 8.69 -15.51
C ALA A 284 2.41 9.92 -14.67
N ASN A 285 1.80 9.73 -13.50
CA ASN A 285 1.32 10.84 -12.65
C ASN A 285 2.19 11.11 -11.40
N ASP A 286 3.22 10.29 -11.16
CA ASP A 286 4.16 10.44 -10.03
C ASP A 286 4.75 11.85 -9.87
N PHE A 287 4.99 12.53 -10.98
CA PHE A 287 5.46 13.90 -10.96
C PHE A 287 4.28 14.84 -10.94
N ALA A 288 3.85 15.18 -9.72
CA ALA A 288 2.79 16.13 -9.47
C ALA A 288 3.21 17.18 -8.44
N LEU A 289 2.63 18.37 -8.54
CA LEU A 289 2.64 19.35 -7.45
C LEU A 289 1.81 18.82 -6.28
N ARG A 290 1.96 19.43 -5.11
CA ARG A 290 1.18 19.07 -3.89
C ARG A 290 -0.33 19.20 -4.05
N ASP A 291 -0.81 19.96 -5.04
CA ASP A 291 -2.24 20.11 -5.35
C ASP A 291 -2.74 19.05 -6.36
N GLY A 292 -1.89 18.09 -6.72
CA GLY A 292 -2.20 17.04 -7.69
C GLY A 292 -1.98 17.45 -9.15
N THR A 293 -1.56 18.69 -9.43
CA THR A 293 -1.27 19.11 -10.81
C THR A 293 -0.09 18.33 -11.36
N SER A 294 -0.32 17.50 -12.39
CA SER A 294 0.74 16.76 -13.07
C SER A 294 1.73 17.70 -13.75
N LEU A 295 3.01 17.42 -13.56
CA LEU A 295 4.14 18.08 -14.23
C LEU A 295 4.50 17.41 -15.57
N GLY A 296 3.77 16.36 -15.96
CA GLY A 296 3.99 15.61 -17.18
C GLY A 296 5.14 14.60 -17.13
N ALA A 297 5.50 14.07 -18.30
CA ALA A 297 6.43 12.94 -18.41
C ALA A 297 7.91 13.31 -18.20
N ASN A 298 8.32 14.55 -18.46
CA ASN A 298 9.72 14.98 -18.35
C ASN A 298 9.80 16.42 -17.85
N PRO A 299 9.39 16.68 -16.59
CA PRO A 299 9.54 17.99 -16.02
C PRO A 299 11.02 18.33 -15.93
N SER A 300 11.37 19.53 -16.36
CA SER A 300 12.69 20.11 -16.12
C SER A 300 12.47 21.47 -15.48
N TRP A 301 13.23 21.75 -14.42
CA TRP A 301 13.36 23.09 -13.90
C TRP A 301 14.67 23.63 -14.48
N ARG A 302 14.57 24.61 -15.37
CA ARG A 302 15.74 25.37 -15.83
C ARG A 302 15.96 26.50 -14.83
N THR A 303 17.20 26.61 -14.34
CA THR A 303 17.72 27.87 -13.81
C THR A 303 18.07 28.82 -14.94
#